data_AF-A0AA35K2C4-F1
#
_entry.id   AF-A0AA35K2C4-F1
#
_cell.length_a   1.000
_cell.length_b   1.000
_cell.length_c   1.000
_cell.angle_alpha   90.00
_cell.angle_beta   90.00
_cell.angle_gamma   90.00
#
_symmetry.space_group_name_H-M   'P 1'
#
loop_
_entity.id
_entity.type
_entity.pdbx_description
1 polymer ?
#
loop_
_entity_poly.entity_id
_entity_poly.type
_entity_poly.pdbx_seq_one_letter_code
_entity_poly.pdbx_strand_id
1 'polypeptide(L)'
;MATLGLSQFVSGPTHQAGHTLDLIFGVGIDVIMFPSMKVPWSDHYALKARIDVPPPPCLGGEPIWARPQRLMDPDRFRQALRDLSPPGDSLTELVEGWNTQLLAAINEIAPKRPLRPRRNRAPWFTEELRKMKRDLRRLE
;
A
#
# COMPACT_ATOMS: atom_id res chain seq x y z
N MET A 1 27.83 21.39 -1.55
CA MET A 1 27.30 22.65 -1.00
C MET A 1 25.80 22.46 -0.79
N ALA A 2 25.28 22.92 0.36
CA ALA A 2 23.85 22.91 0.63
C ALA A 2 23.32 24.34 0.49
N THR A 3 22.29 24.54 -0.34
CA THR A 3 21.64 25.84 -0.53
C THR A 3 20.14 25.58 -0.58
N LEU A 4 19.34 26.37 0.15
CA LEU A 4 17.89 26.16 0.30
C LEU A 4 17.50 24.78 0.86
N GLY A 5 18.40 24.12 1.62
CA GLY A 5 18.15 22.78 2.18
C GLY A 5 18.33 21.62 1.17
N LEU A 6 18.76 21.92 -0.06
CA LEU A 6 19.09 20.92 -1.07
C LEU A 6 20.59 20.63 -1.08
N SER A 7 20.94 19.35 -1.11
CA SER A 7 22.31 18.88 -1.29
C SER A 7 22.53 18.48 -2.75
N GLN A 8 23.55 19.05 -3.38
CA GLN A 8 24.02 18.60 -4.69
C GLN A 8 24.89 17.35 -4.53
N PHE A 9 24.58 16.30 -5.27
CA PHE A 9 25.29 15.02 -5.21
C PHE A 9 26.31 14.82 -6.32
N VAL A 10 26.17 15.55 -7.44
CA VAL A 10 27.11 15.46 -8.57
C VAL A 10 28.33 16.34 -8.30
N SER A 11 29.51 15.74 -8.41
CA SER A 11 30.81 16.43 -8.37
C SER A 11 31.62 16.10 -9.62
N GLY A 12 32.29 17.10 -10.18
CA GLY A 12 33.14 16.94 -11.35
C GLY A 12 32.42 17.10 -12.70
N PRO A 13 33.15 16.94 -13.81
CA PRO A 13 32.64 17.19 -15.15
C PRO A 13 31.62 16.14 -15.58
N THR A 14 30.51 16.60 -16.14
CA THR A 14 29.45 15.77 -16.74
C THR A 14 29.40 15.90 -18.26
N HIS A 15 30.21 16.80 -18.81
CA HIS A 15 30.44 16.96 -20.24
C HIS A 15 31.91 16.70 -20.61
N GLN A 16 32.18 16.20 -21.82
CA GLN A 16 33.53 15.92 -22.30
C GLN A 16 34.46 17.15 -22.32
N ALA A 17 33.90 18.35 -22.48
CA ALA A 17 34.65 19.61 -22.40
C ALA A 17 35.03 20.03 -20.96
N GLY A 18 34.75 19.21 -19.95
CA GLY A 18 35.14 19.49 -18.56
C GLY A 18 34.12 20.30 -17.76
N HIS A 19 32.91 20.54 -18.30
CA HIS A 19 31.84 21.28 -17.63
C HIS A 19 30.92 20.36 -16.83
N THR A 20 30.31 20.92 -15.78
CA THR A 20 29.28 20.26 -14.96
C THR A 20 27.92 20.88 -15.28
N LEU A 21 27.18 20.28 -16.20
CA LEU A 21 25.87 20.78 -16.66
C LEU A 21 24.71 19.94 -16.10
N ASP A 22 24.90 18.63 -16.04
CA ASP A 22 23.94 17.69 -15.45
C ASP A 22 24.10 17.61 -13.93
N LEU A 23 23.03 17.88 -13.17
CA LEU A 23 23.05 17.98 -11.72
C LEU A 23 21.97 17.09 -11.08
N ILE A 24 22.27 16.53 -9.91
CA ILE A 24 21.32 15.80 -9.06
C ILE A 24 21.29 16.47 -7.70
N PHE A 25 20.11 16.86 -7.26
CA PHE A 25 19.84 17.46 -5.95
C PHE A 25 18.85 16.60 -5.15
N GLY A 26 18.93 16.67 -3.83
CA GLY A 26 17.94 16.05 -2.96
C GLY A 26 17.93 16.66 -1.57
N VAL A 27 16.85 16.37 -0.84
CA VAL A 27 16.62 16.84 0.54
C VAL A 27 16.11 15.67 1.37
N GLY A 28 16.72 15.43 2.54
CA GLY A 28 16.24 14.41 3.48
C GLY A 28 16.25 12.97 2.95
N ILE A 29 17.06 12.68 1.93
CA ILE A 29 17.18 11.36 1.31
C ILE A 29 18.66 11.04 1.14
N ASP A 30 19.04 9.81 1.48
CA ASP A 30 20.37 9.29 1.23
C ASP A 30 20.49 8.84 -0.23
N VAL A 31 21.42 9.47 -0.95
CA VAL A 31 21.69 9.20 -2.36
C VAL A 31 23.12 8.66 -2.50
N ILE A 32 23.25 7.47 -3.07
CA ILE A 32 24.54 6.86 -3.40
C ILE A 32 24.84 7.13 -4.86
N MET A 33 25.85 7.96 -5.12
CA MET A 33 26.33 8.26 -6.47
C MET A 33 27.31 7.20 -6.96
N PHE A 34 27.15 6.77 -8.21
CA PHE A 34 28.13 5.95 -8.91
C PHE A 34 29.02 6.83 -9.79
N PRO A 35 30.22 6.35 -10.18
CA PRO A 35 31.06 7.03 -11.13
C PRO A 35 30.31 7.32 -12.44
N SER A 36 30.56 8.49 -13.02
CA SER A 36 30.01 8.86 -14.32
C SER A 36 30.56 7.94 -15.42
N MET A 37 29.71 7.57 -16.39
CA MET A 37 30.04 6.62 -17.44
C MET A 37 30.05 7.30 -18.80
N LYS A 38 31.12 7.13 -19.58
CA LYS A 38 31.16 7.61 -20.97
C LYS A 38 30.25 6.71 -21.83
N VAL A 39 29.34 7.32 -22.58
CA VAL A 39 28.47 6.62 -23.53
C VAL A 39 28.89 6.95 -24.97
N PRO A 40 28.76 6.03 -25.94
CA PRO A 40 29.24 6.24 -27.30
C PRO A 40 28.33 7.16 -28.14
N TRP A 41 27.11 7.44 -27.68
CA TRP A 41 26.11 8.23 -28.42
C TRP A 41 25.92 9.66 -27.87
N SER A 42 26.77 10.12 -26.94
CA SER A 42 26.72 11.49 -26.40
C SER A 42 28.09 12.00 -25.96
N ASP A 43 28.26 13.31 -26.04
CA ASP A 43 29.31 14.12 -25.43
C ASP A 43 29.10 14.37 -23.92
N HIS A 44 27.95 13.96 -23.36
CA HIS A 44 27.69 13.92 -21.93
C HIS A 44 28.03 12.55 -21.32
N TYR A 45 28.45 12.57 -20.05
CA TYR A 45 28.62 11.36 -19.24
C TYR A 45 27.27 10.95 -18.62
N ALA A 46 26.97 9.65 -18.66
CA ALA A 46 25.80 9.10 -17.98
C ALA A 46 26.02 9.10 -16.46
N LEU A 47 25.13 9.78 -15.76
CA LEU A 47 25.08 9.80 -14.30
C LEU A 47 24.18 8.69 -13.78
N LYS A 48 24.64 7.99 -12.75
CA LYS A 48 23.86 6.94 -12.08
C LYS A 48 23.86 7.18 -10.58
N ALA A 49 22.68 7.11 -9.99
CA ALA A 49 22.47 7.22 -8.56
C ALA A 49 21.56 6.07 -8.10
N ARG A 50 21.80 5.55 -6.89
CA ARG A 50 20.85 4.70 -6.18
C ARG A 50 20.25 5.48 -5.03
N ILE A 51 18.93 5.41 -4.94
CA ILE A 51 18.16 6.00 -3.86
C ILE A 51 17.46 4.85 -3.15
N ASP A 52 17.73 4.70 -1.86
CA ASP A 52 17.08 3.69 -1.06
C ASP A 52 15.81 4.31 -0.46
N VAL A 53 14.69 4.13 -1.15
CA VAL A 53 13.38 4.59 -0.67
C VAL A 53 12.87 3.57 0.35
N PRO A 54 12.72 3.93 1.63
CA PRO A 54 12.18 2.99 2.60
C PRO A 54 10.78 2.57 2.15
N PRO A 55 10.40 1.29 2.36
CA PRO A 55 9.02 0.88 2.12
C PRO A 55 8.12 1.83 2.93
N PRO A 56 7.01 2.31 2.36
CA PRO A 56 6.12 3.20 3.07
C PRO A 56 5.80 2.56 4.42
N PRO A 57 5.89 3.29 5.56
CA PRO A 57 5.74 2.69 6.88
C PRO A 57 4.56 1.74 6.89
N CYS A 58 4.88 0.45 6.87
CA CYS A 58 3.91 -0.58 7.17
C CYS A 58 3.57 -0.25 8.62
N LEU A 59 2.36 0.25 8.88
CA LEU A 59 1.83 0.14 10.23
C LEU A 59 1.96 -1.35 10.52
N GLY A 60 2.88 -1.72 11.40
CA GLY A 60 3.07 -3.09 11.90
C GLY A 60 1.88 -3.56 12.73
N GLY A 61 0.68 -3.06 12.44
CA GLY A 61 -0.55 -3.59 12.95
C GLY A 61 -0.87 -4.85 12.19
N GLU A 62 -1.24 -5.88 12.94
CA GLU A 62 -1.81 -7.11 12.41
C GLU A 62 -2.88 -6.79 11.35
N PRO A 63 -2.90 -7.51 10.20
CA PRO A 63 -3.93 -7.32 9.21
C PRO A 63 -5.31 -7.48 9.86
N ILE A 64 -6.21 -6.52 9.60
CA ILE A 64 -7.59 -6.64 10.06
C ILE A 64 -8.24 -7.77 9.27
N TRP A 65 -8.61 -8.86 9.94
CA TRP A 65 -9.31 -9.96 9.29
C TRP A 65 -10.80 -9.65 9.19
N ALA A 66 -11.32 -9.57 7.97
CA ALA A 66 -12.74 -9.35 7.76
C ALA A 66 -13.29 -10.25 6.64
N ARG A 67 -14.61 -10.42 6.61
CA ARG A 67 -15.34 -11.08 5.52
C ARG A 67 -15.92 -10.00 4.61
N PRO A 68 -15.41 -9.79 3.39
CA PRO A 68 -15.96 -8.79 2.50
C PRO A 68 -17.37 -9.19 2.07
N GLN A 69 -18.38 -8.37 2.38
CA GLN A 69 -19.78 -8.66 2.07
C GLN A 69 -20.02 -8.97 0.59
N ARG A 70 -19.30 -8.30 -0.32
CA ARG A 70 -19.37 -8.53 -1.77
C ARG A 70 -18.96 -9.94 -2.23
N LEU A 71 -18.27 -10.69 -1.39
CA LEU A 71 -17.82 -12.06 -1.67
C LEU A 71 -18.70 -13.10 -1.00
N MET A 72 -19.73 -12.66 -0.26
CA MET A 72 -20.74 -13.55 0.29
C MET A 72 -21.65 -14.03 -0.84
N ASP A 73 -21.91 -15.33 -0.87
CA ASP A 73 -22.95 -15.94 -1.69
C ASP A 73 -24.18 -16.21 -0.78
N PRO A 74 -25.25 -15.39 -0.87
CA PRO A 74 -26.40 -15.52 0.02
C PRO A 74 -27.19 -16.82 -0.22
N ASP A 75 -27.25 -17.29 -1.46
CA ASP A 75 -28.06 -18.44 -1.82
C ASP A 75 -27.37 -19.74 -1.40
N ARG A 76 -26.05 -19.84 -1.64
CA ARG A 76 -25.26 -20.96 -1.12
C ARG A 76 -25.27 -21.01 0.40
N PHE A 77 -25.27 -19.86 1.07
CA PHE A 77 -25.37 -19.82 2.54
C PHE A 77 -26.72 -20.31 3.03
N ARG A 78 -27.82 -19.86 2.41
CA ARG A 78 -29.16 -20.37 2.73
C ARG A 78 -29.29 -21.88 2.51
N GLN A 79 -28.68 -22.41 1.45
CA GLN A 79 -28.64 -23.85 1.20
C GLN A 79 -27.86 -24.58 2.29
N ALA A 80 -26.64 -24.11 2.63
CA ALA A 80 -25.83 -24.72 3.68
C ALA A 80 -26.53 -24.74 5.04
N LEU A 81 -27.42 -23.78 5.34
CA LEU A 81 -28.22 -23.76 6.57
C LEU A 81 -29.33 -24.82 6.61
N ARG A 82 -29.85 -25.25 5.45
CA ARG A 82 -30.94 -26.24 5.39
C ARG A 82 -30.47 -27.64 5.77
N ASP A 83 -29.21 -27.94 5.51
CA ASP A 83 -28.62 -29.25 5.72
C ASP A 83 -28.00 -29.40 7.12
N LEU A 84 -28.13 -28.38 7.99
CA LEU A 84 -27.58 -28.41 9.34
C LEU A 84 -28.41 -29.30 10.25
N SER A 85 -27.79 -30.36 10.73
CA SER A 85 -28.31 -31.25 11.76
C SER A 85 -27.23 -31.43 12.83
N PRO A 86 -27.22 -30.58 13.86
CA PRO A 86 -26.21 -30.67 14.91
C PRO A 86 -26.44 -31.91 15.79
N PRO A 87 -25.37 -32.65 16.12
CA PRO A 87 -25.47 -33.79 17.02
C PRO A 87 -25.63 -33.32 18.47
N GLY A 88 -26.28 -34.14 19.31
CA GLY A 88 -26.40 -33.91 20.74
C GLY A 88 -27.81 -34.13 21.26
N ASP A 89 -27.91 -34.51 22.53
CA ASP A 89 -29.19 -34.76 23.21
C ASP A 89 -29.48 -33.69 24.28
N SER A 90 -28.46 -32.98 24.73
CA SER A 90 -28.59 -31.84 25.64
C SER A 90 -28.67 -30.51 24.89
N LEU A 91 -29.32 -29.51 25.49
CA LEU A 91 -29.42 -28.16 24.93
C LEU A 91 -28.03 -27.55 24.64
N THR A 92 -27.07 -27.76 25.53
CA THR A 92 -25.71 -27.23 25.38
C THR A 92 -25.00 -27.82 24.17
N GLU A 93 -25.08 -29.14 23.99
CA GLU A 93 -24.48 -29.84 22.84
C GLU A 93 -25.11 -29.39 21.52
N LEU A 94 -26.45 -29.22 21.50
CA LEU A 94 -27.14 -28.71 20.32
C LEU A 94 -26.68 -27.29 19.96
N VAL A 95 -26.54 -26.40 20.94
CA VAL A 95 -26.07 -25.02 20.73
C VAL A 95 -24.62 -25.00 20.22
N GLU A 96 -23.73 -25.80 20.80
CA GLU A 96 -22.34 -25.91 20.36
C GLU A 96 -22.22 -26.51 18.96
N GLY A 97 -23.00 -27.56 18.67
CA GLY A 97 -23.09 -28.16 17.35
C GLY A 97 -23.55 -27.16 16.29
N TRP A 98 -24.61 -26.39 16.59
CA TRP A 98 -25.08 -25.31 15.72
C TRP A 98 -24.00 -24.28 15.46
N ASN A 99 -23.37 -23.74 16.50
CA ASN A 99 -22.31 -22.74 16.37
C ASN A 99 -21.14 -23.24 15.52
N THR A 100 -20.75 -24.50 15.71
CA THR A 100 -19.65 -25.13 14.97
C THR A 100 -19.98 -25.28 13.49
N GLN A 101 -21.16 -25.82 13.18
CA GLN A 101 -21.61 -26.01 11.80
C GLN A 101 -21.82 -24.68 11.07
N LEU A 102 -22.42 -23.69 11.72
CA LEU A 102 -22.57 -22.33 11.18
C LEU A 102 -21.22 -21.68 10.89
N LEU A 103 -20.27 -21.81 11.82
CA LEU A 103 -18.92 -21.26 11.66
C LEU A 103 -18.18 -21.94 10.50
N ALA A 104 -18.34 -23.25 10.33
CA ALA A 104 -17.79 -23.98 9.20
C ALA A 104 -18.38 -23.50 7.87
N ALA A 105 -19.71 -23.42 7.77
CA ALA A 105 -20.40 -22.96 6.56
C ALA A 105 -19.99 -21.54 6.16
N ILE A 106 -19.94 -20.59 7.10
CA ILE A 106 -19.52 -19.21 6.79
C ILE A 106 -18.01 -19.12 6.45
N ASN A 107 -17.18 -20.00 7.00
CA ASN A 107 -15.76 -20.09 6.65
C ASN A 107 -15.53 -20.61 5.24
N GLU A 108 -16.33 -21.59 4.81
CA GLU A 108 -16.29 -22.12 3.45
C GLU A 108 -16.79 -21.10 2.43
N ILE A 109 -17.94 -20.49 2.68
CA ILE A 109 -18.63 -19.63 1.72
C ILE A 109 -17.97 -18.25 1.63
N ALA A 110 -17.62 -17.66 2.78
CA ALA A 110 -17.08 -16.32 2.85
C ALA A 110 -15.87 -16.27 3.79
N PRO A 111 -14.72 -16.87 3.42
CA PRO A 111 -13.54 -16.93 4.28
C PRO A 111 -13.07 -15.53 4.69
N LYS A 112 -12.54 -15.42 5.92
CA LYS A 112 -11.88 -14.19 6.37
C LYS A 112 -10.70 -13.91 5.46
N ARG A 113 -10.55 -12.64 5.06
CA ARG A 113 -9.43 -12.17 4.25
C ARG A 113 -8.73 -11.03 4.98
N PRO A 114 -7.41 -10.90 4.82
CA PRO A 114 -6.69 -9.77 5.38
C PRO A 114 -7.13 -8.50 4.65
N LEU A 115 -7.78 -7.60 5.37
CA LEU A 115 -7.95 -6.23 4.94
C LEU A 115 -6.67 -5.48 5.26
N ARG A 116 -5.97 -5.07 4.22
CA ARG A 116 -4.93 -4.05 4.34
C ARG A 116 -5.66 -2.70 4.37
N PRO A 117 -5.77 -2.01 5.51
CA PRO A 117 -6.33 -0.67 5.53
C PRO A 117 -5.58 0.18 4.51
N ARG A 118 -6.31 0.74 3.54
CA ARG A 118 -5.71 1.67 2.58
C ARG A 118 -5.25 2.88 3.40
N ARG A 119 -3.94 3.02 3.55
CA ARG A 119 -3.34 4.21 4.15
C ARG A 119 -3.92 5.45 3.47
N ASN A 120 -4.10 6.52 4.25
CA ASN A 120 -4.49 7.83 3.74
C ASN A 120 -3.55 8.18 2.58
N ARG A 121 -4.04 8.08 1.34
CA ARG A 121 -3.20 7.95 0.13
C ARG A 121 -2.42 9.23 -0.21
N ALA A 122 -2.62 10.29 0.56
CA ALA A 122 -2.07 11.59 0.30
C ALA A 122 -1.86 12.32 1.63
N PRO A 123 -0.65 12.25 2.24
CA PRO A 123 -0.32 13.04 3.42
C PRO A 123 -0.41 14.55 3.14
N TRP A 124 -0.32 14.95 1.87
CA TRP A 124 -0.55 16.31 1.38
C TRP A 124 -2.04 16.66 1.18
N PHE A 125 -2.97 15.71 1.24
CA PHE A 125 -4.41 15.98 1.10
C PHE A 125 -4.98 16.35 2.47
N THR A 126 -4.79 17.62 2.82
CA THR A 126 -5.24 18.22 4.08
C THR A 126 -6.77 18.19 4.21
N GLU A 127 -7.26 18.42 5.43
CA GLU A 127 -8.71 18.51 5.66
C GLU A 127 -9.35 19.68 4.91
N GLU A 128 -8.59 20.76 4.68
CA GLU A 128 -9.04 21.89 3.85
C GLU A 128 -9.31 21.45 2.41
N LEU A 129 -8.38 20.69 1.81
CA LEU A 129 -8.57 20.11 0.47
C LEU A 129 -9.72 19.10 0.44
N ARG A 130 -9.93 18.33 1.52
CA ARG A 130 -11.12 17.47 1.64
C ARG A 130 -12.41 18.28 1.68
N LYS A 131 -12.42 19.41 2.39
CA LYS A 131 -13.58 20.29 2.49
C LYS A 131 -13.90 20.92 1.13
N MET A 132 -12.92 21.52 0.46
CA MET A 132 -13.09 22.10 -0.88
C MET A 132 -13.67 21.10 -1.88
N LYS A 133 -13.17 19.85 -1.86
CA LYS A 133 -13.69 18.79 -2.72
C LYS A 133 -15.14 18.41 -2.41
N ARG A 134 -15.53 18.40 -1.12
CA ARG A 134 -16.91 18.15 -0.69
C ARG A 134 -17.84 19.28 -1.13
N ASP A 135 -17.39 20.52 -1.02
CA ASP A 135 -18.15 21.70 -1.41
C ASP A 135 -18.38 21.72 -2.93
N LEU A 136 -17.35 21.42 -3.74
CA LEU A 136 -17.49 21.29 -5.20
C LEU A 136 -18.56 20.25 -5.59
N ARG A 137 -18.53 19.06 -4.99
CA ARG A 137 -19.53 17.99 -5.26
C ARG A 137 -20.95 18.32 -4.82
N ARG A 138 -21.14 19.31 -3.95
CA ARG A 138 -22.47 19.79 -3.55
C ARG A 138 -23.04 20.81 -4.54
N LEU A 139 -22.17 21.42 -5.35
CA LEU A 139 -22.53 22.39 -6.38
C LEU A 139 -22.73 21.74 -7.76
N GLU A 140 -22.27 20.49 -7.94
CA GLU A 140 -22.61 19.61 -9.07
C GLU A 140 -24.02 19.03 -8.92
#